data_AF-A0A1D8REZ9-F1
#
_entry.id   AF-A0A1D8REZ9-F1
#
_cell.length_a   1.000
_cell.length_b   1.000
_cell.length_c   1.000
_cell.angle_alpha   90.00
_cell.angle_beta   90.00
_cell.angle_gamma   90.00
#
_symmetry.space_group_name_H-M   'P 1'
#
loop_
_entity.id
_entity.type
_entity.pdbx_description
1 polymer ?
#
loop_
_entity_poly.entity_id
_entity_poly.type
_entity_poly.pdbx_seq_one_letter_code
_entity_poly.pdbx_strand_id
1 'polypeptide(L)'
;VKLQAGEYVSLGKVEAVLKNCAFIDNICAYANSDESYVIGFVVPNQKQLTTLAAQRGIRGSWEEICNHAEMEKEVLRIITDAAITGKLERFEIPKKIRLSA
;
A
#
# COMPACT_ATOMS: atom_id res chain seq x y z
N VAL A 1 1.23 16.74 -5.37
CA VAL A 1 2.66 16.65 -5.72
C VAL A 1 2.78 16.62 -7.23
N LYS A 2 3.70 17.41 -7.79
CA LYS A 2 3.94 17.44 -9.24
C LYS A 2 5.02 16.40 -9.56
N LEU A 3 4.68 15.36 -10.30
CA LEU A 3 5.65 14.38 -10.78
C LEU A 3 6.46 14.99 -11.94
N GLN A 4 7.65 14.43 -12.22
CA GLN A 4 8.57 14.90 -13.27
C GLN A 4 7.89 15.05 -14.65
N ALA A 5 6.88 14.24 -14.91
CA ALA A 5 6.10 14.23 -16.15
C ALA A 5 5.05 15.35 -16.27
N GLY A 6 4.92 16.22 -15.26
CA GLY A 6 3.96 17.33 -15.26
C GLY A 6 2.56 16.95 -14.74
N GLU A 7 2.35 15.68 -14.41
CA GLU A 7 1.13 15.16 -13.79
C GLU A 7 1.04 15.57 -12.31
N TYR A 8 -0.17 15.95 -11.87
CA TYR A 8 -0.44 16.30 -10.49
C TYR A 8 -1.06 15.11 -9.75
N VAL A 9 -0.32 14.53 -8.80
CA VAL A 9 -0.80 13.47 -7.92
C VAL A 9 -1.33 14.08 -6.63
N SER A 10 -2.56 13.72 -6.28
CA SER A 10 -3.14 14.09 -4.99
C SER A 10 -2.89 12.98 -3.97
N LEU A 11 -1.79 13.08 -3.21
CA LEU A 11 -1.45 12.10 -2.17
C LEU A 11 -2.61 11.91 -1.18
N GLY A 12 -3.25 13.00 -0.75
CA GLY A 12 -4.42 12.91 0.15
C GLY A 12 -5.62 12.16 -0.45
N LYS A 13 -5.81 12.18 -1.78
CA LYS A 13 -6.84 11.37 -2.46
C LYS A 13 -6.46 9.89 -2.41
N VAL A 14 -5.21 9.58 -2.74
CA VAL A 14 -4.66 8.21 -2.68
C VAL A 14 -4.79 7.65 -1.27
N GLU A 15 -4.36 8.40 -0.27
CA GLU A 15 -4.46 8.04 1.15
C GLU A 15 -5.93 7.84 1.56
N ALA A 16 -6.85 8.72 1.17
CA ALA A 16 -8.26 8.60 1.52
C ALA A 16 -8.91 7.34 0.92
N VAL A 17 -8.60 7.02 -0.34
CA VAL A 17 -9.11 5.81 -1.01
C VAL A 17 -8.58 4.56 -0.33
N LEU A 18 -7.27 4.49 -0.10
CA LEU A 18 -6.60 3.31 0.44
C LEU A 18 -6.89 3.11 1.94
N LYS A 19 -7.08 4.20 2.69
CA LYS A 19 -7.50 4.16 4.09
C LYS A 19 -8.92 3.59 4.28
N ASN A 20 -9.73 3.57 3.23
CA ASN A 20 -11.06 2.96 3.27
C ASN A 20 -11.01 1.42 3.26
N CYS A 21 -9.84 0.81 3.06
CA CYS A 21 -9.66 -0.62 3.21
C CYS A 21 -9.66 -1.03 4.68
N ALA A 22 -10.61 -1.87 5.08
CA ALA A 22 -10.62 -2.45 6.43
C ALA A 22 -9.33 -3.21 6.79
N PHE A 23 -8.58 -3.68 5.78
CA PHE A 23 -7.33 -4.40 5.94
C PHE A 23 -6.16 -3.52 6.40
N ILE A 24 -6.28 -2.20 6.24
CA ILE A 24 -5.23 -1.21 6.47
C ILE A 24 -5.70 -0.27 7.58
N ASP A 25 -4.95 -0.21 8.68
CA ASP A 25 -5.25 0.71 9.78
C ASP A 25 -4.86 2.14 9.42
N ASN A 26 -3.70 2.30 8.79
CA ASN A 26 -3.21 3.60 8.33
C ASN A 26 -2.37 3.46 7.07
N ILE A 27 -2.33 4.50 6.25
CA ILE A 27 -1.49 4.55 5.06
C ILE A 27 -0.96 5.95 4.86
N CYS A 28 0.31 6.04 4.46
CA CYS A 28 0.94 7.27 4.04
C CYS A 28 1.46 7.12 2.61
N ALA A 29 0.94 7.95 1.70
CA ALA A 29 1.40 7.99 0.32
C ALA A 29 2.51 9.03 0.21
N TYR A 30 3.64 8.64 -0.37
CA TYR A 30 4.79 9.50 -0.60
C TYR A 30 5.12 9.50 -2.09
N ALA A 31 5.23 10.68 -2.68
CA ALA A 31 5.73 10.84 -4.04
C ALA A 31 6.80 11.91 -4.05
N ASN A 32 7.87 11.67 -4.80
CA ASN A 32 8.91 12.65 -5.05
C ASN A 32 8.80 13.17 -6.48
N SER A 33 9.14 14.43 -6.71
CA SER A 33 9.12 15.06 -8.04
C SER A 33 10.17 14.44 -8.99
N ASP A 34 11.25 13.89 -8.44
CA ASP A 34 12.28 13.16 -9.19
C ASP A 34 11.84 11.76 -9.61
N GLU A 35 10.86 11.17 -8.93
CA GLU A 35 10.42 9.80 -9.20
C GLU A 35 9.08 9.83 -9.95
N SER A 36 8.90 8.95 -10.94
CA SER A 36 7.64 8.83 -11.68
C SER A 36 6.63 7.89 -10.99
N TYR A 37 6.81 7.60 -9.70
CA TYR A 37 5.95 6.67 -8.96
C TYR A 37 5.75 7.10 -7.51
N VAL A 38 4.64 6.64 -6.95
CA VAL A 38 4.29 6.81 -5.54
C VAL A 38 4.77 5.59 -4.74
N ILE A 39 5.26 5.83 -3.54
CA ILE A 39 5.61 4.84 -2.52
C ILE A 39 4.54 4.90 -1.43
N GLY A 40 3.97 3.75 -1.05
CA GLY A 40 2.97 3.66 0.01
C GLY A 40 3.55 3.05 1.28
N PHE A 41 3.56 3.78 2.39
CA PHE A 41 3.82 3.22 3.71
C PHE A 41 2.51 2.77 4.32
N VAL A 42 2.39 1.47 4.55
CA VAL A 42 1.12 0.86 4.92
C VAL A 42 1.27 0.29 6.32
N VAL A 43 0.32 0.62 7.19
CA VAL A 43 0.16 0.03 8.51
C VAL A 43 -0.98 -0.98 8.40
N PRO A 44 -0.68 -2.25 8.10
CA PRO A 44 -1.70 -3.28 8.01
C PRO A 44 -2.30 -3.57 9.39
N ASN A 45 -3.57 -3.97 9.44
CA ASN A 45 -4.16 -4.40 10.69
C ASN A 45 -3.55 -5.75 11.13
N GLN A 46 -3.06 -5.81 12.37
CA GLN A 46 -2.35 -6.98 12.88
C GLN A 46 -3.18 -8.27 12.82
N LYS A 47 -4.48 -8.20 13.13
CA LYS A 47 -5.35 -9.39 13.10
C LYS A 47 -5.59 -9.87 11.67
N GLN A 48 -5.86 -8.95 10.75
CA GLN A 48 -6.14 -9.30 9.35
C GLN A 48 -4.89 -9.83 8.64
N LEU A 49 -3.76 -9.16 8.81
CA LEU A 49 -2.49 -9.58 8.23
C LEU A 49 -2.04 -10.94 8.79
N THR A 50 -2.18 -11.18 10.10
CA THR A 50 -1.86 -12.48 10.70
C THR A 50 -2.78 -13.59 10.18
N THR A 51 -4.07 -13.29 10.01
CA THR A 51 -5.03 -14.25 9.44
C THR A 51 -4.68 -14.59 7.99
N LEU A 52 -4.33 -13.58 7.19
CA LEU A 52 -3.90 -13.75 5.80
C LEU A 52 -2.59 -14.54 5.71
N ALA A 53 -1.62 -14.22 6.57
CA ALA A 53 -0.36 -14.97 6.68
C ALA A 53 -0.63 -16.43 7.01
N ALA A 54 -1.52 -16.71 7.98
CA ALA A 54 -1.91 -18.06 8.34
C ALA A 54 -2.59 -18.81 7.19
N GLN A 55 -3.46 -18.15 6.41
CA GLN A 55 -4.08 -18.73 5.21
C GLN A 55 -3.05 -19.07 4.12
N ARG A 56 -1.99 -18.27 4.00
CA ARG A 56 -0.86 -18.50 3.08
C ARG A 56 0.16 -19.51 3.63
N GLY A 57 0.02 -19.93 4.88
CA GLY A 57 0.99 -20.82 5.55
C GLY A 57 2.23 -20.09 6.07
N ILE A 58 2.25 -18.76 6.06
CA ILE A 58 3.32 -17.93 6.58
C ILE A 58 3.12 -17.79 8.09
N ARG A 59 4.08 -18.29 8.86
CA ARG A 59 4.08 -18.22 10.33
C ARG A 59 5.43 -17.67 10.78
N GLY A 60 5.39 -16.67 11.65
CA GLY A 60 6.58 -15.99 12.15
C GLY A 60 6.20 -14.84 13.06
N SER A 61 7.20 -14.08 13.48
CA SER A 61 6.98 -12.83 14.22
C SER A 61 6.30 -11.79 13.33
N TRP A 62 5.64 -10.79 13.94
CA TRP A 62 5.00 -9.69 13.20
C TRP A 62 5.95 -9.02 12.21
N GLU A 63 7.20 -8.81 12.61
CA GLU A 63 8.27 -8.27 11.78
C GLU A 63 8.63 -9.18 10.59
N GLU A 64 8.62 -10.49 10.78
CA GLU A 64 8.89 -11.45 9.71
C GLU A 64 7.75 -11.48 8.70
N ILE A 65 6.49 -11.46 9.18
CA ILE A 65 5.29 -11.40 8.33
C ILE A 65 5.30 -10.11 7.51
N CYS A 66 5.59 -8.96 8.13
CA CYS A 66 5.67 -7.68 7.43
C CYS A 66 6.87 -7.58 6.48
N ASN A 67 8.00 -8.23 6.75
CA ASN A 67 9.13 -8.31 5.82
C ASN A 67 9.01 -9.44 4.79
N HIS A 68 7.95 -10.26 4.84
CA HIS A 68 7.80 -11.38 3.93
C HIS A 68 7.38 -10.91 2.53
N ALA A 69 8.13 -11.31 1.50
CA ALA A 69 7.86 -10.88 0.13
C ALA A 69 6.46 -11.29 -0.39
N GLU A 70 5.93 -12.43 0.07
CA GLU A 70 4.55 -12.82 -0.26
C GLU A 70 3.50 -11.92 0.38
N MET A 71 3.70 -11.50 1.62
CA MET A 71 2.78 -10.59 2.30
C MET A 71 2.82 -9.20 1.68
N GLU A 72 4.01 -8.71 1.35
CA GLU A 72 4.17 -7.44 0.64
C GLU A 72 3.46 -7.48 -0.73
N LYS A 73 3.62 -8.58 -1.49
CA LYS A 73 2.89 -8.76 -2.77
C LYS A 73 1.38 -8.79 -2.59
N GLU A 74 0.89 -9.48 -1.57
CA GLU A 74 -0.54 -9.62 -1.34
C GLU A 74 -1.17 -8.29 -0.91
N VAL A 75 -0.52 -7.56 0.01
CA VAL A 75 -0.97 -6.23 0.42
C VAL A 75 -0.87 -5.25 -0.75
N LEU A 76 0.18 -5.32 -1.57
CA LEU A 76 0.30 -4.51 -2.78
C LEU A 76 -0.86 -4.76 -3.73
N ARG A 77 -1.27 -6.03 -3.89
CA ARG A 77 -2.41 -6.41 -4.72
C ARG A 77 -3.72 -5.85 -4.17
N ILE A 78 -3.96 -5.96 -2.85
CA ILE A 78 -5.15 -5.42 -2.19
C ILE A 78 -5.21 -3.89 -2.36
N ILE A 79 -4.09 -3.21 -2.16
CA ILE A 79 -3.96 -1.76 -2.34
C ILE A 79 -4.20 -1.36 -3.79
N THR A 80 -3.63 -2.10 -4.74
CA THR A 80 -3.82 -1.84 -6.16
C THR A 80 -5.29 -1.99 -6.55
N ASP A 81 -5.95 -3.03 -6.05
CA ASP A 81 -7.38 -3.26 -6.29
C ASP A 81 -8.26 -2.16 -5.67
N ALA A 82 -7.96 -1.76 -4.44
CA ALA A 82 -8.61 -0.65 -3.77
C ALA A 82 -8.40 0.67 -4.51
N ALA A 83 -7.20 0.89 -5.04
CA ALA A 83 -6.87 2.07 -5.83
C ALA A 83 -7.66 2.12 -7.13
N ILE A 84 -7.75 0.99 -7.85
CA ILE A 84 -8.55 0.86 -9.07
C ILE A 84 -10.03 1.09 -8.76
N THR A 85 -10.54 0.48 -7.68
CA THR A 85 -11.93 0.64 -7.21
C THR A 85 -12.23 2.10 -6.84
N GLY A 86 -11.26 2.79 -6.23
CA GLY A 86 -11.34 4.21 -5.90
C GLY A 86 -11.10 5.15 -7.08
N LYS A 87 -11.02 4.64 -8.32
CA LYS A 87 -10.79 5.42 -9.53
C LYS A 87 -9.53 6.30 -9.44
N LEU A 88 -8.47 5.73 -8.87
CA LEU A 88 -7.13 6.33 -8.93
C LEU A 88 -6.52 6.06 -10.30
N GLU A 89 -5.81 7.07 -10.81
CA GLU A 89 -5.10 6.95 -12.07
C GLU A 89 -3.85 6.07 -11.91
N ARG A 90 -3.38 5.45 -12.99
CA ARG A 90 -2.21 4.53 -12.95
C ARG A 90 -0.95 5.14 -12.33
N PHE A 91 -0.76 6.45 -12.47
CA PHE A 91 0.37 7.19 -11.91
C PHE A 91 0.16 7.56 -10.42
N GLU A 92 -1.08 7.53 -9.93
CA GLU A 92 -1.43 7.72 -8.50
C GLU A 92 -1.28 6.42 -7.69
N ILE A 93 -1.33 5.25 -8.35
CA ILE A 93 -1.24 3.95 -7.68
C ILE A 93 0.20 3.72 -7.21
N PRO A 94 0.41 3.41 -5.91
CA PRO A 94 1.73 3.11 -5.40
C PRO A 94 2.31 1.86 -6.05
N LYS A 95 3.49 1.97 -6.66
CA LYS A 95 4.20 0.83 -7.28
C LYS A 95 5.03 0.04 -6.26
N LYS A 96 5.44 0.70 -5.19
CA LYS A 96 6.16 0.09 -4.08
C LYS A 96 5.41 0.39 -2.81
N ILE A 97 5.30 -0.61 -1.96
CA ILE A 97 4.77 -0.43 -0.62
C ILE A 97 5.77 -0.96 0.40
N ARG A 98 5.69 -0.41 1.61
CA ARG A 98 6.43 -0.91 2.76
C ARG A 98 5.43 -1.13 3.89
N LEU A 99 5.39 -2.35 4.41
CA LEU A 99 4.62 -2.67 5.60
C LEU A 99 5.38 -2.16 6.83
N SER A 100 4.72 -1.39 7.68
CA SER A 100 5.23 -1.07 9.01
C SER A 100 4.94 -2.25 9.92
N ALA A 101 5.99 -2.87 10.43
CA ALA A 101 5.91 -3.72 11.62
C ALA A 101 5.84 -2.84 12.88
#